data_AF-A0A8S3CLH9-F1
#
_entry.id   AF-A0A8S3CLH9-F1
#
_cell.length_a   1.000
_cell.length_b   1.000
_cell.length_c   1.000
_cell.angle_alpha   90.00
_cell.angle_beta   90.00
_cell.angle_gamma   90.00
#
_symmetry.space_group_name_H-M   'P 1'
#
loop_
_entity.id
_entity.type
_entity.pdbx_description
1 polymer ?
#
loop_
_entity_poly.entity_id
_entity_poly.type
_entity_poly.pdbx_seq_one_letter_code
_entity_poly.pdbx_strand_id
1 'polypeptide(L)'
;TARIASCRNNLLQQAREELPSFDYYFVLDVDVGASSLFDVKDFVSNFIYPSSSWLAMTATQRSEYYDIWALRIKSILPFDCWQRISELTWFFIDRSYLMKHLVNIHQKPIPRNISLIEVESAFGGAALYNAKYLNGNCSYEGKHKYGTWWNDNKCEHVSFHECLQQYATEQKIYINPQFQIC
;
A
#
# COMPACT_ATOMS: atom_id res chain seq x y z
N THR A 1 8.64 4.94 9.96
CA THR A 1 8.80 5.06 8.50
C THR A 1 9.04 6.49 7.98
N ALA A 2 9.20 7.50 8.86
CA ALA A 2 9.49 8.88 8.43
C ALA A 2 10.68 9.03 7.43
N ARG A 3 11.74 8.25 7.63
CA ARG A 3 12.91 8.22 6.73
C ARG A 3 12.53 7.72 5.33
N ILE A 4 11.78 6.62 5.23
CA ILE A 4 11.33 6.05 3.96
C ILE A 4 10.37 7.02 3.25
N ALA A 5 9.44 7.61 3.99
CA ALA A 5 8.53 8.63 3.46
C ALA A 5 9.31 9.81 2.83
N SER A 6 10.36 10.30 3.49
CA SER A 6 11.22 11.36 2.95
C SER A 6 11.92 10.95 1.64
N CYS A 7 12.43 9.72 1.56
CA CYS A 7 13.03 9.19 0.33
C CYS A 7 11.99 9.07 -0.80
N ARG A 8 10.82 8.50 -0.53
CA ARG A 8 9.76 8.34 -1.53
C ARG A 8 9.20 9.68 -2.00
N ASN A 9 9.11 10.67 -1.12
CA ASN A 9 8.69 12.03 -1.51
C ASN A 9 9.71 12.71 -2.44
N ASN A 10 11.03 12.47 -2.26
CA ASN A 10 12.03 12.97 -3.21
C ASN A 10 11.84 12.34 -4.60
N LEU A 11 11.61 11.03 -4.66
CA LEU A 11 11.35 10.34 -5.93
C LEU A 11 10.04 10.79 -6.58
N LEU A 12 8.98 10.95 -5.78
CA LEU A 12 7.70 11.47 -6.23
C LEU A 12 7.81 12.89 -6.77
N GLN A 13 8.63 13.74 -6.16
CA GLN A 13 8.88 15.09 -6.66
C GLN A 13 9.56 15.05 -8.03
N GLN A 14 10.62 14.25 -8.20
CA GLN A 14 11.29 14.09 -9.50
C GLN A 14 10.31 13.59 -10.56
N ALA A 15 9.49 12.59 -10.24
CA ALA A 15 8.46 12.09 -11.14
C ALA A 15 7.45 13.19 -11.53
N ARG A 16 7.06 14.06 -10.58
CA ARG A 16 6.14 15.18 -10.86
C ARG A 16 6.73 16.23 -11.78
N GLU A 17 8.02 16.51 -11.67
CA GLU A 17 8.73 17.46 -12.54
C GLU A 17 8.75 16.99 -14.00
N GLU A 18 8.64 15.67 -14.22
CA GLU A 18 8.55 15.06 -15.54
C GLU A 18 7.11 14.92 -16.06
N LEU A 19 6.07 15.21 -15.28
CA LEU A 19 4.69 15.11 -15.76
C LEU A 19 4.39 16.16 -16.84
N PRO A 20 3.61 15.82 -17.89
CA PRO A 20 2.88 14.56 -18.12
C PRO A 20 3.61 13.56 -19.04
N SER A 21 4.94 13.46 -18.99
CA SER A 21 5.72 12.66 -19.96
C SER A 21 5.50 11.14 -19.90
N PHE A 22 4.85 10.63 -18.85
CA PHE A 22 4.56 9.21 -18.65
C PHE A 22 3.13 9.00 -18.15
N ASP A 23 2.55 7.84 -18.47
CA ASP A 23 1.18 7.48 -18.09
C ASP A 23 1.10 6.84 -16.69
N TYR A 24 2.21 6.28 -16.21
CA TYR A 24 2.24 5.52 -14.96
C TYR A 24 3.49 5.81 -14.14
N TYR A 25 3.33 5.79 -12.82
CA TYR A 25 4.42 5.86 -11.86
C TYR A 25 4.49 4.54 -11.11
N PHE A 26 5.63 3.86 -11.19
CA PHE A 26 5.84 2.57 -10.57
C PHE A 26 6.75 2.69 -9.36
N VAL A 27 6.29 2.24 -8.20
CA VAL A 27 7.04 2.19 -6.95
C VAL A 27 7.31 0.74 -6.61
N LEU A 28 8.57 0.43 -6.31
CA LEU A 28 9.03 -0.90 -5.96
C LEU A 28 10.03 -0.81 -4.79
N ASP A 29 9.84 -1.63 -3.77
CA ASP A 29 10.85 -1.86 -2.75
C ASP A 29 11.89 -2.85 -3.31
N VAL A 30 13.17 -2.43 -3.33
CA VAL A 30 14.28 -3.18 -3.95
C VAL A 30 15.15 -3.82 -2.87
N ASP A 31 14.52 -4.36 -1.83
CA ASP A 31 15.23 -5.12 -0.81
C ASP A 31 15.58 -6.55 -1.30
N VAL A 32 16.49 -7.21 -0.58
CA VAL A 32 17.15 -8.45 -1.02
C VAL A 32 16.12 -9.57 -1.23
N GLY A 33 15.87 -9.93 -2.49
CA GLY A 33 14.93 -10.98 -2.90
C GLY A 33 13.88 -10.52 -3.92
N ALA A 34 13.62 -9.20 -4.03
CA ALA A 34 12.61 -8.67 -4.93
C ALA A 34 12.96 -8.87 -6.42
N SER A 35 14.24 -8.85 -6.79
CA SER A 35 14.70 -8.92 -8.19
C SER A 35 14.69 -10.33 -8.80
N SER A 36 14.80 -11.39 -7.99
CA SER A 36 14.78 -12.78 -8.49
C SER A 36 13.38 -13.39 -8.59
N LEU A 37 12.36 -12.68 -8.08
CA LEU A 37 10.99 -13.21 -7.98
C LEU A 37 9.94 -12.36 -8.73
N PHE A 38 10.38 -11.32 -9.45
CA PHE A 38 9.52 -10.48 -10.29
C PHE A 38 9.33 -11.10 -11.69
N ASP A 39 8.10 -11.46 -12.05
CA ASP A 39 7.75 -11.91 -13.41
C ASP A 39 7.15 -10.74 -14.21
N VAL A 40 7.71 -10.48 -15.39
CA VAL A 40 7.20 -9.45 -16.31
C VAL A 40 5.72 -9.70 -16.66
N LYS A 41 5.29 -10.96 -16.75
CA LYS A 41 3.87 -11.30 -17.02
C LYS A 41 2.96 -10.84 -15.90
N ASP A 42 3.40 -10.96 -14.66
CA ASP A 42 2.65 -10.53 -13.48
C ASP A 42 2.52 -9.01 -13.46
N PHE A 43 3.58 -8.28 -13.80
CA PHE A 43 3.50 -6.82 -13.98
C PHE A 43 2.57 -6.42 -15.13
N VAL A 44 2.68 -7.09 -16.28
CA VAL A 44 1.87 -6.79 -17.47
C VAL A 44 0.38 -7.07 -17.23
N SER A 45 0.03 -7.95 -16.28
CA SER A 45 -1.36 -8.20 -15.89
C SER A 45 -2.11 -6.94 -15.46
N ASN A 46 -1.43 -5.89 -14.98
CA ASN A 46 -2.07 -4.63 -14.60
C ASN A 46 -2.72 -3.90 -15.79
N PHE A 47 -2.22 -4.13 -17.02
CA PHE A 47 -2.68 -3.44 -18.23
C PHE A 47 -3.82 -4.15 -18.95
N ILE A 48 -4.30 -5.30 -18.44
CA ILE A 48 -5.54 -5.92 -18.96
C ILE A 48 -6.77 -5.09 -18.59
N TYR A 49 -6.64 -4.23 -17.57
CA TYR A 49 -7.68 -3.32 -17.11
C TYR A 49 -7.46 -1.93 -17.73
N PRO A 50 -8.52 -1.25 -18.22
CA PRO A 50 -8.39 0.09 -18.77
C PRO A 50 -7.77 1.06 -17.76
N SER A 51 -6.80 1.86 -18.18
CA SER A 51 -6.10 2.81 -17.31
C SER A 51 -7.03 3.84 -16.64
N SER A 52 -8.20 4.10 -17.22
CA SER A 52 -9.24 4.96 -16.68
C SER A 52 -10.05 4.34 -15.53
N SER A 53 -9.93 3.03 -15.29
CA SER A 53 -10.76 2.30 -14.32
C SER A 53 -10.16 2.20 -12.92
N TRP A 54 -8.90 2.57 -12.73
CA TRP A 54 -8.18 2.40 -11.48
C TRP A 54 -7.25 3.58 -11.18
N LEU A 55 -7.01 3.80 -9.89
CA LEU A 55 -6.11 4.82 -9.36
C LEU A 55 -4.72 4.22 -9.20
N ALA A 56 -4.65 3.07 -8.55
CA ALA A 56 -3.43 2.29 -8.40
C ALA A 56 -3.70 0.78 -8.40
N MET A 57 -2.76 0.03 -8.94
CA MET A 57 -2.66 -1.43 -8.82
C MET A 57 -1.50 -1.77 -7.90
N THR A 58 -1.81 -2.48 -6.82
CA THR A 58 -0.84 -2.88 -5.79
C THR A 58 -0.58 -4.37 -5.88
N ALA A 59 0.65 -4.76 -5.54
CA ALA A 59 1.09 -6.14 -5.62
C ALA A 59 0.64 -6.98 -4.42
N THR A 60 0.72 -8.29 -4.59
CA THR A 60 0.61 -9.28 -3.52
C THR A 60 1.80 -10.25 -3.57
N GLN A 61 1.83 -11.23 -2.67
CA GLN A 61 2.86 -12.25 -2.60
C GLN A 61 2.39 -13.58 -3.19
N ARG A 62 3.34 -14.44 -3.57
CA ARG A 62 3.04 -15.83 -3.95
C ARG A 62 2.54 -16.67 -2.77
N SER A 63 2.98 -16.32 -1.58
CA SER A 63 2.56 -16.93 -0.31
C SER A 63 1.50 -16.07 0.37
N GLU A 64 1.75 -15.62 1.61
CA GLU A 64 0.83 -14.81 2.40
C GLU A 64 1.08 -13.33 2.14
N TYR A 65 0.00 -12.55 2.02
CA TYR A 65 0.12 -11.10 1.92
C TYR A 65 0.74 -10.54 3.21
N TYR A 66 1.97 -10.00 3.14
CA TYR A 66 2.74 -9.64 4.33
C TYR A 66 2.48 -8.21 4.81
N ASP A 67 2.19 -7.27 3.90
CA ASP A 67 2.19 -5.83 4.18
C ASP A 67 0.87 -5.34 4.79
N ILE A 68 0.53 -5.91 5.95
CA ILE A 68 -0.68 -5.58 6.71
C ILE A 68 -0.63 -4.14 7.23
N TRP A 69 0.55 -3.55 7.38
CA TRP A 69 0.64 -2.17 7.84
C TRP A 69 0.06 -1.19 6.81
N ALA A 70 0.33 -1.41 5.52
CA ALA A 70 -0.26 -0.63 4.44
C ALA A 70 -1.73 -0.98 4.14
N LEU A 71 -2.17 -2.19 4.49
CA LEU A 71 -3.49 -2.71 4.12
C LEU A 71 -4.63 -2.00 4.85
N ARG A 72 -5.57 -1.43 4.10
CA ARG A 72 -6.84 -0.89 4.60
C ARG A 72 -8.00 -1.38 3.75
N ILE A 73 -8.95 -2.05 4.38
CA ILE A 73 -10.18 -2.51 3.74
C ILE A 73 -11.35 -2.03 4.59
N LYS A 74 -12.22 -1.21 4.01
CA LYS A 74 -13.25 -0.41 4.71
C LYS A 74 -14.07 -1.15 5.78
N SER A 75 -14.42 -2.42 5.55
CA SER A 75 -15.22 -3.23 6.49
C SER A 75 -14.45 -4.36 7.17
N ILE A 76 -13.20 -4.61 6.79
CA ILE A 76 -12.41 -5.77 7.26
C ILE A 76 -11.25 -5.32 8.14
N LEU A 77 -10.48 -4.32 7.68
CA LEU A 77 -9.33 -3.77 8.39
C LEU A 77 -9.25 -2.26 8.12
N PRO A 78 -10.17 -1.44 8.67
CA PRO A 78 -10.20 0.00 8.40
C PRO A 78 -9.21 0.82 9.25
N PHE A 79 -8.38 0.18 10.07
CA PHE A 79 -7.53 0.82 11.08
C PHE A 79 -6.08 0.36 11.00
N ASP A 80 -5.18 1.09 11.66
CA ASP A 80 -3.80 0.66 11.87
C ASP A 80 -3.72 -0.44 12.94
N CYS A 81 -3.49 -1.67 12.52
CA CYS A 81 -3.41 -2.84 13.40
C CYS A 81 -2.28 -2.73 14.44
N TRP A 82 -1.16 -2.09 14.10
CA TRP A 82 -0.01 -1.97 15.00
C TRP A 82 -0.25 -0.90 16.05
N GLN A 83 -0.89 0.21 15.67
CA GLN A 83 -1.38 1.19 16.62
C GLN A 83 -2.37 0.53 17.59
N ARG A 84 -3.34 -0.24 17.07
CA ARG A 84 -4.34 -0.94 17.88
C ARG A 84 -3.72 -1.96 18.84
N ILE A 85 -2.71 -2.71 18.38
CA ILE A 85 -1.94 -3.61 19.25
C ILE A 85 -1.28 -2.81 20.37
N SER A 86 -0.59 -1.71 20.05
CA SER A 86 0.09 -0.88 21.04
C SER A 86 -0.86 -0.38 22.13
N GLU A 87 -2.02 0.16 21.72
CA GLU A 87 -3.07 0.63 22.62
C GLU A 87 -3.59 -0.48 23.54
N LEU A 88 -3.82 -1.68 23.02
CA LEU A 88 -4.39 -2.79 23.78
C LEU A 88 -3.37 -3.47 24.70
N THR A 89 -2.10 -3.54 24.29
CA THR A 89 -1.03 -4.05 25.15
C THR A 89 -0.81 -3.19 26.39
N TRP A 90 -1.13 -1.89 26.32
CA TRP A 90 -1.10 -1.00 27.49
C TRP A 90 -2.12 -1.41 28.56
N PHE A 91 -3.25 -1.99 28.15
CA PHE A 91 -4.26 -2.56 29.05
C PHE A 91 -3.95 -4.03 29.43
N PHE A 92 -2.68 -4.42 29.38
CA PHE A 92 -2.18 -5.75 29.75
C PHE A 92 -2.78 -6.92 28.96
N ILE A 93 -3.33 -6.66 27.77
CA ILE A 93 -3.75 -7.72 26.87
C ILE A 93 -2.50 -8.33 26.21
N ASP A 94 -2.44 -9.67 26.19
CA ASP A 94 -1.31 -10.40 25.62
C ASP A 94 -1.06 -10.01 24.15
N ARG A 95 0.18 -9.65 23.84
CA ARG A 95 0.58 -9.22 22.50
C ARG A 95 0.43 -10.35 21.49
N SER A 96 0.72 -11.59 21.85
CA SER A 96 0.65 -12.74 20.93
C SER A 96 -0.79 -13.02 20.51
N TYR A 97 -1.72 -12.92 21.47
CA TYR A 97 -3.15 -12.95 21.22
C TYR A 97 -3.57 -11.83 20.24
N LEU A 98 -3.17 -10.58 20.51
CA LEU A 98 -3.50 -9.46 19.62
C LEU A 98 -2.92 -9.62 18.21
N MET A 99 -1.67 -10.07 18.09
CA MET A 99 -1.05 -10.40 16.79
C MET A 99 -1.88 -11.41 16.01
N LYS A 100 -2.27 -12.51 16.67
CA LYS A 100 -3.09 -13.54 16.05
C LYS A 100 -4.41 -12.99 15.53
N HIS A 101 -5.07 -12.12 16.30
CA HIS A 101 -6.43 -11.65 16.03
C HIS A 101 -6.53 -10.33 15.26
N LEU A 102 -5.45 -9.56 15.12
CA LEU A 102 -5.45 -8.27 14.41
C LEU A 102 -4.52 -8.23 13.21
N VAL A 103 -3.56 -9.15 13.11
CA VAL A 103 -2.57 -9.19 12.01
C VAL A 103 -2.67 -10.52 11.27
N ASN A 104 -2.40 -11.63 11.94
CA ASN A 104 -2.22 -12.93 11.29
C ASN A 104 -3.52 -13.41 10.59
N ILE A 105 -4.70 -13.04 11.10
CA ILE A 105 -5.99 -13.37 10.45
C ILE A 105 -6.15 -12.73 9.05
N HIS A 106 -5.36 -11.72 8.74
CA HIS A 106 -5.35 -11.00 7.46
C HIS A 106 -4.15 -11.37 6.57
N GLN A 107 -3.10 -11.97 7.12
CA GLN A 107 -1.96 -12.50 6.37
C GLN A 107 -2.34 -13.83 5.72
N LYS A 108 -3.09 -13.74 4.62
CA LYS A 108 -3.60 -14.92 3.90
C LYS A 108 -3.05 -14.94 2.48
N PRO A 109 -2.92 -16.13 1.88
CA PRO A 109 -2.67 -16.23 0.46
C PRO A 109 -3.84 -15.66 -0.34
N ILE A 110 -3.52 -14.89 -1.38
CA ILE A 110 -4.51 -14.35 -2.30
C ILE A 110 -4.49 -15.20 -3.57
N PRO A 111 -5.56 -15.95 -3.89
CA PRO A 111 -5.59 -16.78 -5.09
C PRO A 111 -5.52 -15.94 -6.36
N ARG A 112 -4.66 -16.33 -7.32
CA ARG A 112 -4.45 -15.58 -8.58
C ARG A 112 -5.68 -15.49 -9.49
N ASN A 113 -6.68 -16.34 -9.27
CA ASN A 113 -7.84 -16.53 -10.15
C ASN A 113 -9.10 -15.78 -9.66
N ILE A 114 -8.98 -14.89 -8.69
CA ILE A 114 -10.08 -14.02 -8.26
C ILE A 114 -9.99 -12.64 -8.92
N SER A 115 -11.09 -11.90 -8.89
CA SER A 115 -11.14 -10.51 -9.34
C SER A 115 -10.26 -9.59 -8.50
N LEU A 116 -10.01 -8.39 -9.02
CA LEU A 116 -9.38 -7.30 -8.27
C LEU A 116 -10.05 -7.10 -6.91
N ILE A 117 -9.23 -6.87 -5.88
CA ILE A 117 -9.72 -6.60 -4.53
C ILE A 117 -9.65 -5.10 -4.30
N GLU A 118 -10.81 -4.45 -4.16
CA GLU A 118 -10.88 -3.03 -3.81
C GLU A 118 -10.37 -2.80 -2.39
N VAL A 119 -9.48 -1.82 -2.23
CA VAL A 119 -8.88 -1.45 -0.96
C VAL A 119 -8.81 0.07 -0.83
N GLU A 120 -8.76 0.55 0.41
CA GLU A 120 -8.49 1.95 0.70
C GLU A 120 -6.97 2.25 0.63
N SER A 121 -6.16 1.24 0.92
CA SER A 121 -4.71 1.27 0.79
C SER A 121 -4.16 -0.15 0.79
N ALA A 122 -3.13 -0.40 0.00
CA ALA A 122 -2.29 -1.59 0.02
C ALA A 122 -0.96 -1.23 -0.63
N PHE A 123 0.06 -2.07 -0.48
CA PHE A 123 1.32 -1.86 -1.21
C PHE A 123 1.95 -3.19 -1.53
N GLY A 124 2.25 -4.01 -0.52
CA GLY A 124 2.76 -5.36 -0.75
C GLY A 124 4.08 -5.35 -1.50
N GLY A 125 4.90 -4.31 -1.29
CA GLY A 125 6.22 -4.10 -1.86
C GLY A 125 6.27 -3.50 -3.27
N ALA A 126 5.13 -3.39 -3.98
CA ALA A 126 5.09 -2.73 -5.29
C ALA A 126 3.73 -2.13 -5.62
N ALA A 127 3.70 -0.95 -6.24
CA ALA A 127 2.47 -0.29 -6.69
C ALA A 127 2.68 0.47 -7.99
N LEU A 128 1.75 0.30 -8.92
CA LEU A 128 1.64 1.03 -10.17
C LEU A 128 0.51 2.05 -10.05
N TYR A 129 0.85 3.33 -10.11
CA TYR A 129 -0.10 4.45 -10.03
C TYR A 129 -0.38 5.00 -11.42
N ASN A 130 -1.62 5.39 -11.68
CA ASN A 130 -1.92 6.18 -12.87
C ASN A 130 -1.41 7.62 -12.65
N ALA A 131 -0.51 8.06 -13.53
CA ALA A 131 0.23 9.32 -13.39
C ALA A 131 -0.68 10.55 -13.36
N LYS A 132 -1.86 10.47 -13.99
CA LYS A 132 -2.83 11.59 -14.02
C LYS A 132 -3.33 11.99 -12.62
N TYR A 133 -3.21 11.11 -11.62
CA TYR A 133 -3.61 11.40 -10.25
C TYR A 133 -2.47 11.91 -9.35
N LEU A 134 -1.23 11.96 -9.84
CA LEU A 134 -0.06 12.29 -9.02
C LEU A 134 0.14 13.78 -8.75
N ASN A 135 -0.83 14.64 -9.08
CA ASN A 135 -0.68 16.08 -8.96
C ASN A 135 -0.32 16.55 -7.53
N GLY A 136 0.36 17.70 -7.46
CA GLY A 136 1.33 18.13 -6.43
C GLY A 136 0.95 18.17 -4.95
N ASN A 137 -0.24 17.74 -4.54
CA ASN A 137 -0.74 17.96 -3.17
C ASN A 137 -0.71 16.71 -2.28
N CYS A 138 -0.42 15.54 -2.82
CA CYS A 138 -0.29 14.31 -2.03
C CYS A 138 1.15 13.97 -1.71
N SER A 139 1.40 13.48 -0.49
CA SER A 139 2.75 13.08 -0.08
C SER A 139 2.68 11.87 0.84
N TYR A 140 3.77 11.11 0.86
CA TYR A 140 3.99 10.05 1.82
C TYR A 140 4.23 10.67 3.20
N GLU A 141 3.49 10.21 4.22
CA GLU A 141 3.63 10.70 5.58
C GLU A 141 3.90 9.56 6.55
N GLY A 142 5.13 9.46 7.05
CA GLY A 142 5.53 8.37 7.94
C GLY A 142 5.26 8.60 9.43
N LYS A 143 4.56 9.68 9.80
CA LYS A 143 4.25 10.04 11.20
C LYS A 143 2.81 10.54 11.37
N HIS A 144 2.22 10.28 12.53
CA HIS A 144 0.98 10.93 12.95
C HIS A 144 1.22 12.41 13.28
N LYS A 145 0.31 13.30 12.85
CA LYS A 145 0.42 14.75 13.04
C LYS A 145 0.47 15.17 14.51
N TYR A 146 -0.26 14.47 15.36
CA TYR A 146 -0.35 14.77 16.80
C TYR A 146 0.47 13.83 17.68
N GLY A 147 1.31 13.00 17.06
CA GLY A 147 1.94 11.87 17.73
C GLY A 147 0.93 10.94 18.40
N THR A 148 1.40 9.83 18.94
CA THR A 148 0.66 9.11 19.98
C THR A 148 1.60 8.87 21.14
N TRP A 149 1.06 8.70 22.35
CA TRP A 149 1.87 8.40 23.54
C TRP A 149 2.75 7.14 23.40
N TRP A 150 2.47 6.30 22.40
CA TRP A 150 3.00 4.94 22.27
C TRP A 150 3.87 4.77 21.02
N ASN A 151 3.49 5.40 19.91
CA ASN A 151 4.21 5.34 18.63
C ASN A 151 3.73 6.45 17.68
N ASP A 152 4.65 7.29 17.22
CA ASP A 152 4.33 8.33 16.24
C ASP A 152 4.36 7.83 14.80
N ASN A 153 4.86 6.63 14.54
CA ASN A 153 4.95 6.11 13.17
C ASN A 153 3.59 5.58 12.69
N LYS A 154 3.24 5.94 11.46
CA LYS A 154 2.15 5.34 10.67
C LYS A 154 2.69 4.87 9.33
N CYS A 155 2.05 3.90 8.66
CA CYS A 155 2.44 3.56 7.30
C CYS A 155 2.22 4.76 6.36
N GLU A 156 3.28 5.12 5.66
CA GLU A 156 3.36 6.27 4.76
C GLU A 156 2.52 6.13 3.48
N HIS A 157 2.31 4.90 3.01
CA HIS A 157 1.41 4.62 1.88
C HIS A 157 -0.04 4.95 2.19
N VAL A 158 -0.49 4.72 3.43
CA VAL A 158 -1.88 4.94 3.82
C VAL A 158 -2.27 6.40 3.60
N SER A 159 -1.47 7.35 4.09
CA SER A 159 -1.80 8.78 3.91
C SER A 159 -1.59 9.28 2.49
N PHE A 160 -0.67 8.68 1.74
CA PHE A 160 -0.55 8.98 0.31
C PHE A 160 -1.80 8.54 -0.45
N HIS A 161 -2.28 7.32 -0.22
CA HIS A 161 -3.50 6.78 -0.82
C HIS A 161 -4.76 7.55 -0.41
N GLU A 162 -4.91 7.85 0.88
CA GLU A 162 -6.01 8.67 1.40
C GLU A 162 -6.08 10.03 0.68
N CYS A 163 -4.93 10.66 0.42
CA CYS A 163 -4.89 11.91 -0.32
C CYS A 163 -5.25 11.72 -1.80
N LEU A 164 -4.65 10.73 -2.49
CA LEU A 164 -4.92 10.50 -3.92
C LEU A 164 -6.40 10.22 -4.18
N GLN A 165 -7.05 9.46 -3.29
CA GLN A 165 -8.47 9.16 -3.39
C GLN A 165 -9.37 10.40 -3.26
N GLN A 166 -8.91 11.51 -2.66
CA GLN A 166 -9.65 12.77 -2.64
C GLN A 166 -9.75 13.43 -4.02
N TYR A 167 -8.80 13.13 -4.91
CA TYR A 167 -8.74 13.66 -6.28
C TYR A 167 -9.30 12.69 -7.32
N ALA A 168 -9.42 11.40 -6.98
CA ALA A 168 -9.93 10.34 -7.84
C ALA A 168 -11.24 9.79 -7.27
N THR A 169 -12.34 10.51 -7.48
CA THR A 169 -13.64 10.19 -6.86
C THR A 169 -14.25 8.89 -7.38
N GLU A 170 -13.96 8.51 -8.62
CA GLU A 170 -14.50 7.29 -9.26
C GLU A 170 -13.52 6.12 -9.25
N GLN A 171 -12.21 6.40 -9.30
CA GLN A 171 -11.19 5.38 -9.43
C GLN A 171 -10.69 4.91 -8.06
N LYS A 172 -10.50 3.60 -7.95
CA LYS A 172 -10.13 2.95 -6.70
C LYS A 172 -8.72 2.37 -6.75
N ILE A 173 -8.22 2.03 -5.57
CA ILE A 173 -6.99 1.28 -5.41
C ILE A 173 -7.37 -0.20 -5.34
N TYR A 174 -6.61 -1.02 -6.05
CA TYR A 174 -6.83 -2.45 -6.10
C TYR A 174 -5.57 -3.21 -5.70
N ILE A 175 -5.75 -4.33 -5.01
CA ILE A 175 -4.76 -5.42 -5.06
C ILE A 175 -5.10 -6.22 -6.32
N ASN A 176 -4.12 -6.37 -7.21
CA ASN A 176 -4.26 -7.24 -8.38
C ASN A 176 -3.70 -8.63 -8.03
N PRO A 177 -4.54 -9.69 -7.93
CA PRO A 177 -4.09 -11.03 -7.55
C PRO A 177 -3.08 -11.66 -8.53
N GLN A 178 -3.00 -11.16 -9.76
CA GLN A 178 -2.02 -11.61 -10.76
C GLN A 178 -0.71 -10.82 -10.69
N PHE A 179 -0.71 -9.64 -10.07
CA PHE A 179 0.48 -8.84 -9.88
C PHE A 179 1.21 -9.29 -8.60
N GLN A 180 1.96 -10.39 -8.71
CA GLN A 180 2.71 -10.95 -7.59
C GLN A 180 4.17 -10.50 -7.62
N ILE A 181 4.68 -10.14 -6.45
CA ILE A 181 6.11 -10.02 -6.18
C ILE A 181 6.47 -11.00 -5.07
N CYS A 182 7.63 -11.63 -5.17
CA CYS A 182 8.13 -12.61 -4.20
C CYS A 182 7.28 -13.89 -4.08
#